data_AF-A0A6I2GMA8-F1
#
_entry.id   AF-A0A6I2GMA8-F1
#
_cell.length_a   1.000
_cell.length_b   1.000
_cell.length_c   1.000
_cell.angle_alpha   90.00
_cell.angle_beta   90.00
_cell.angle_gamma   90.00
#
_symmetry.space_group_name_H-M   'P 1'
#
loop_
_entity.id
_entity.type
_entity.pdbx_description
1 polymer ?
#
loop_
_entity_poly.entity_id
_entity_poly.type
_entity_poly.pdbx_seq_one_letter_code
_entity_poly.pdbx_strand_id
1 'polypeptide(L)'
;MPLLPLATLFALAALVCAFFLVRHAFARSVGTGMLVLLLPAYVLVYAFSQFEHRRKGLIVAGFVACSVLAALLLGVGLAALQPALPPPPRF
;
A
#
# COMPACT_ATOMS: atom_id res chain seq x y z
N MET A 1 9.25 -13.95 -14.47
CA MET A 1 8.68 -13.87 -13.11
C MET A 1 7.30 -13.18 -13.18
N PRO A 2 6.17 -13.89 -13.33
CA PRO A 2 4.84 -13.27 -13.48
C PRO A 2 4.34 -12.53 -12.22
N LEU A 3 5.06 -12.63 -11.10
CA LEU A 3 4.70 -11.99 -9.82
C LEU A 3 4.88 -10.47 -9.84
N LEU A 4 5.90 -9.96 -10.55
CA LEU A 4 6.17 -8.53 -10.67
C LEU A 4 5.03 -7.74 -11.34
N PRO A 5 4.51 -8.14 -12.51
CA PRO A 5 3.39 -7.43 -13.13
C PRO A 5 2.07 -7.57 -12.34
N LEU A 6 1.86 -8.66 -11.60
CA LEU A 6 0.73 -8.76 -10.68
C LEU A 6 0.88 -7.78 -9.52
N ALA A 7 2.08 -7.67 -8.94
CA ALA A 7 2.37 -6.72 -7.87
C ALA A 7 2.11 -5.28 -8.30
N THR A 8 2.48 -4.91 -9.54
CA THR A 8 2.22 -3.56 -10.07
C THR A 8 0.74 -3.29 -10.27
N LEU A 9 -0.05 -4.26 -10.76
CA LEU A 9 -1.50 -4.12 -10.89
C LEU A 9 -2.18 -3.90 -9.52
N PHE A 10 -1.80 -4.70 -8.50
CA PHE A 10 -2.32 -4.50 -7.15
C PHE A 10 -1.86 -3.16 -6.55
N ALA A 11 -0.62 -2.74 -6.79
CA ALA A 11 -0.14 -1.44 -6.35
C ALA A 11 -0.93 -0.28 -6.99
N LEU A 12 -1.25 -0.36 -8.28
CA LEU A 12 -2.07 0.63 -8.97
C LEU A 12 -3.49 0.69 -8.39
N ALA A 13 -4.11 -0.47 -8.13
CA ALA A 13 -5.41 -0.53 -7.50
C ALA A 13 -5.41 0.10 -6.09
N ALA A 14 -4.37 -0.17 -5.29
CA ALA A 14 -4.17 0.45 -4.00
C ALA A 14 -3.99 1.98 -4.12
N LEU A 15 -3.26 2.45 -5.13
CA LEU A 15 -3.01 3.87 -5.37
C LEU A 15 -4.28 4.62 -5.76
N VAL A 16 -5.15 4.01 -6.57
CA VAL A 16 -6.48 4.58 -6.89
C VAL A 16 -7.32 4.72 -5.60
N CYS A 17 -7.31 3.71 -4.73
CA CYS A 17 -8.03 3.79 -3.45
C CYS A 17 -7.43 4.87 -2.53
N ALA A 18 -6.10 4.96 -2.45
CA ALA A 18 -5.38 5.97 -1.70
C ALA A 18 -5.69 7.38 -2.20
N PHE A 19 -5.83 7.59 -3.51
CA PHE A 19 -6.19 8.88 -4.09
C PHE A 19 -7.54 9.40 -3.54
N PHE A 20 -8.56 8.54 -3.41
CA PHE A 20 -9.84 8.94 -2.82
C PHE A 20 -9.72 9.33 -1.34
N LEU A 21 -8.89 8.60 -0.58
CA LEU A 21 -8.60 8.89 0.83
C LEU A 21 -7.89 10.24 0.99
N VAL A 22 -6.85 10.47 0.19
CA VAL A 22 -6.05 11.71 0.21
C VAL A 22 -6.91 12.90 -0.22
N ARG A 23 -7.66 12.78 -1.33
CA ARG A 23 -8.57 13.85 -1.77
C ARG A 23 -9.57 14.23 -0.69
N HIS A 24 -10.13 13.24 0.01
CA HIS A 24 -11.03 13.49 1.14
C HIS A 24 -10.31 14.13 2.33
N ALA A 25 -9.09 13.70 2.66
CA ALA A 25 -8.26 14.31 3.69
C ALA A 25 -7.99 15.79 3.43
N PHE A 26 -7.59 16.14 2.21
CA PHE A 26 -7.38 17.54 1.82
C PHE A 26 -8.67 18.36 1.80
N ALA A 27 -9.80 17.75 1.42
CA ALA A 27 -11.10 18.42 1.49
C ALA A 27 -11.53 18.75 2.92
N ARG A 28 -11.11 17.94 3.91
CA ARG A 28 -11.42 18.15 5.33
C ARG A 28 -10.48 19.15 5.99
N SER A 29 -9.18 19.04 5.74
CA SER A 29 -8.15 19.95 6.25
C SER A 29 -6.82 19.70 5.52
N VAL A 30 -6.14 20.77 5.14
CA VAL A 30 -4.81 20.71 4.51
C VAL A 30 -3.80 20.02 5.44
N GLY A 31 -3.87 20.27 6.76
CA GLY A 31 -2.99 19.67 7.74
C GLY A 31 -3.17 18.14 7.85
N THR A 32 -4.42 17.68 7.79
CA THR A 32 -4.73 16.24 7.76
C THR A 32 -4.29 15.60 6.44
N GLY A 33 -4.49 16.29 5.32
CA GLY A 33 -3.97 15.85 4.02
C GLY A 33 -2.45 15.66 4.01
N MET A 34 -1.70 16.62 4.58
CA MET A 34 -0.25 16.52 4.74
C MET A 34 0.15 15.35 5.66
N LEU A 35 -0.53 15.16 6.80
CA LEU A 35 -0.25 14.03 7.71
C LEU A 35 -0.46 12.68 7.02
N VAL A 36 -1.52 12.53 6.22
CA VAL A 36 -1.80 11.30 5.47
C VAL A 36 -0.72 11.04 4.40
N LEU A 37 -0.14 12.07 3.78
CA LEU A 37 0.96 11.91 2.82
C LEU A 37 2.30 11.61 3.50
N LEU A 38 2.61 12.29 4.60
CA LEU A 38 3.89 12.19 5.30
C LEU A 38 3.99 10.91 6.13
N LEU A 39 2.89 10.49 6.76
CA LEU A 39 2.84 9.30 7.62
C LEU A 39 1.96 8.23 6.97
N PRO A 40 2.55 7.26 6.24
CA PRO A 40 1.78 6.19 5.59
C PRO A 40 0.98 5.35 6.60
N ALA A 41 1.47 5.20 7.83
CA ALA A 41 0.73 4.53 8.91
C ALA A 41 -0.52 5.32 9.35
N TYR A 42 -0.48 6.66 9.28
CA TYR A 42 -1.61 7.52 9.63
C TYR A 42 -2.77 7.38 8.64
N VAL A 43 -2.50 7.02 7.37
CA VAL A 43 -3.51 6.73 6.35
C VAL A 43 -4.52 5.70 6.85
N LEU A 44 -4.08 4.66 7.55
CA LEU A 44 -4.97 3.61 8.07
C LEU A 44 -5.87 4.15 9.18
N VAL A 45 -5.29 4.88 10.13
CA VAL A 45 -6.05 5.51 11.22
C VAL A 45 -7.11 6.46 10.64
N TYR A 46 -6.72 7.27 9.65
CA TYR A 46 -7.63 8.17 8.95
C TYR A 46 -8.73 7.43 8.18
N ALA A 47 -8.37 6.36 7.46
CA ALA A 47 -9.29 5.53 6.67
C ALA A 47 -10.39 4.90 7.53
N PHE A 48 -10.06 4.41 8.72
CA PHE A 48 -11.02 3.81 9.63
C PHE A 48 -11.80 4.85 10.46
N SER A 49 -11.13 5.89 10.95
CA SER A 49 -11.71 6.85 11.91
C SER A 49 -12.49 7.98 11.24
N GLN A 50 -11.95 8.60 10.19
CA GLN A 50 -12.43 9.91 9.69
C GLN A 50 -12.93 9.90 8.25
N PHE A 51 -12.76 8.81 7.52
CA PHE A 51 -13.29 8.69 6.17
C PHE A 51 -14.81 8.43 6.21
N GLU A 52 -15.59 9.40 5.76
CA GLU A 52 -17.06 9.33 5.67
C GLU A 52 -17.47 9.27 4.19
N HIS A 53 -17.67 8.04 3.69
CA HIS A 53 -18.08 7.82 2.31
C HIS A 53 -19.07 6.67 2.24
N ARG A 54 -20.10 6.77 1.38
CA ARG A 54 -21.11 5.70 1.19
C ARG A 54 -20.52 4.34 0.81
N ARG A 55 -19.31 4.33 0.24
CA ARG A 55 -18.56 3.13 -0.16
C ARG A 55 -17.26 2.96 0.64
N LYS A 56 -17.17 3.55 1.84
CA LYS A 56 -16.00 3.48 2.74
C LYS A 56 -15.46 2.06 2.85
N GLY A 57 -16.33 1.10 3.17
CA GLY A 57 -15.93 -0.30 3.35
C GLY A 57 -15.20 -0.87 2.13
N LEU A 58 -15.70 -0.62 0.91
CA LEU A 58 -15.08 -1.11 -0.31
C LEU A 58 -13.74 -0.42 -0.62
N ILE A 59 -13.65 0.89 -0.41
CA ILE A 59 -12.41 1.65 -0.68
C ILE A 59 -11.33 1.26 0.33
N VAL A 60 -11.67 1.15 1.61
CA VAL A 60 -10.73 0.79 2.67
C VAL A 60 -10.30 -0.68 2.55
N ALA A 61 -11.25 -1.60 2.30
CA ALA A 61 -10.92 -3.00 2.08
C ALA A 61 -10.05 -3.17 0.82
N GLY A 62 -10.39 -2.48 -0.28
CA GLY A 62 -9.61 -2.48 -1.50
C GLY A 62 -8.20 -1.93 -1.29
N PHE A 63 -8.07 -0.79 -0.60
CA PHE A 63 -6.78 -0.21 -0.24
C PHE A 63 -5.94 -1.18 0.57
N VAL A 64 -6.45 -1.70 1.69
CA VAL A 64 -5.70 -2.58 2.58
C VAL A 64 -5.34 -3.89 1.89
N ALA A 65 -6.30 -4.57 1.27
CA ALA A 65 -6.07 -5.85 0.61
C ALA A 65 -5.06 -5.71 -0.55
N CYS A 66 -5.22 -4.71 -1.42
CA CYS A 66 -4.32 -4.51 -2.54
C CYS A 66 -2.91 -4.09 -2.09
N SER A 67 -2.81 -3.26 -1.03
CA SER A 67 -1.51 -2.85 -0.47
C SER A 67 -0.74 -4.05 0.09
N VAL A 68 -1.43 -4.90 0.87
CA VAL A 68 -0.83 -6.11 1.46
C VAL A 68 -0.44 -7.11 0.37
N LEU A 69 -1.31 -7.37 -0.60
CA LEU A 69 -1.00 -8.29 -1.70
C LEU A 69 0.18 -7.78 -2.52
N ALA A 70 0.19 -6.49 -2.87
CA ALA A 70 1.29 -5.88 -3.60
C ALA A 70 2.61 -6.03 -2.83
N ALA A 71 2.63 -5.71 -1.53
CA ALA A 71 3.82 -5.83 -0.68
C ALA A 71 4.35 -7.27 -0.61
N LEU A 72 3.46 -8.27 -0.45
CA LEU A 72 3.83 -9.68 -0.45
C LEU A 72 4.39 -10.14 -1.80
N LEU A 73 3.71 -9.81 -2.90
CA LEU A 73 4.13 -10.18 -4.25
C LEU A 73 5.48 -9.54 -4.62
N LEU A 74 5.69 -8.28 -4.23
CA LEU A 74 6.96 -7.56 -4.44
C LEU A 74 8.07 -8.17 -3.58
N GLY A 75 7.80 -8.47 -2.31
CA GLY A 75 8.77 -9.09 -1.40
C GLY A 75 9.23 -10.46 -1.87
N VAL A 76 8.28 -11.33 -2.26
CA VAL A 76 8.58 -12.66 -2.82
C VAL A 76 9.30 -12.54 -4.16
N GLY A 77 8.85 -11.63 -5.03
CA GLY A 77 9.48 -11.38 -6.33
C GLY A 77 10.93 -10.90 -6.21
N LEU A 78 11.21 -10.01 -5.26
CA LEU A 78 12.56 -9.50 -4.98
C LEU A 78 13.45 -10.56 -4.33
N ALA A 79 12.92 -11.32 -3.36
CA ALA A 79 13.66 -12.42 -2.73
C ALA A 79 14.05 -13.50 -3.76
N ALA A 80 13.18 -13.79 -4.72
CA ALA A 80 13.47 -14.71 -5.82
C ALA A 80 14.53 -14.20 -6.80
N LEU A 81 14.82 -12.89 -6.81
CA LEU A 81 15.90 -12.29 -7.58
C LEU A 81 17.22 -12.21 -6.81
N GLN A 82 17.24 -12.46 -5.50
CA GLN A 82 18.49 -12.38 -4.74
C GLN A 82 19.44 -13.51 -5.16
N PRO A 83 20.68 -13.18 -5.57
CA PRO A 83 21.68 -14.21 -5.84
C PRO A 83 21.96 -14.97 -4.55
N ALA A 84 21.99 -16.30 -4.62
CA ALA A 84 22.34 -17.13 -3.49
C ALA A 84 23.77 -16.77 -3.05
N LEU A 85 23.91 -16.20 -1.86
CA LEU A 85 25.22 -15.98 -1.26
C LEU A 85 25.89 -17.36 -1.12
N PRO A 86 27.09 -17.60 -1.70
CA PRO A 86 27.77 -18.86 -1.50
C PRO A 86 28.03 -19.06 0.00
N PRO A 87 27.88 -20.29 0.53
CA PRO A 87 28.11 -20.55 1.94
C PRO A 87 29.53 -20.11 2.33
N PRO A 88 29.74 -19.57 3.54
CA PRO A 88 31.06 -19.16 3.98
C PRO A 88 32.03 -20.35 3.93
N PRO A 89 33.30 -20.14 3.54
CA PRO A 89 34.29 -21.20 3.54
C PRO A 89 34.38 -21.81 4.94
N ARG A 90 34.17 -23.12 5.02
CA ARG A 90 34.43 -23.88 6.25
C ARG A 90 35.95 -24.03 6.34
N PHE A 91 36.56 -23.29 7.26
CA PHE A 91 37.96 -23.51 7.68
C PHE A 91 38.03 -24.72 8.62
#